data_AF-W2C7F7-F1
#
_entry.id   AF-W2C7F7-F1
#
_cell.length_a   1.000
_cell.length_b   1.000
_cell.length_c   1.000
_cell.angle_alpha   90.00
_cell.angle_beta   90.00
_cell.angle_gamma   90.00
#
_symmetry.space_group_name_H-M   'P 1'
#
loop_
_entity.id
_entity.type
_entity.pdbx_description
1 polymer ?
#
loop_
_entity_poly.entity_id
_entity_poly.type
_entity_poly.pdbx_seq_one_letter_code
_entity_poly.pdbx_strand_id
1 'polypeptide(L)'
;MVQLNCYWNRDARYYHPGGWHGTADLDGGTLFTQFSHFIDILYWLFGDITDIQARFADFNHERLTDFEDSGIVSFRLTNGGLGSLNYSTSVWDKNQESSLTIIAENGSVKIGGQYMDKVEYCHIKDYTMPDLPPTNPGNDYGAYKGSAQNHHYVIRNVINVLSENSSDTITTNVLEGMKVVDIIGRMYAEKK
;
A
#
# COMPACT_ATOMS: atom_id res chain seq x y z
N MET A 1 13.91 0.65 -11.63
CA MET A 1 13.78 1.40 -10.36
C MET A 1 12.30 1.54 -10.06
N VAL A 2 11.91 1.32 -8.81
CA VAL A 2 10.51 1.42 -8.35
C VAL A 2 10.44 2.37 -7.16
N GLN A 3 9.49 3.30 -7.17
CA GLN A 3 9.28 4.21 -6.04
C GLN A 3 7.81 4.22 -5.65
N LEU A 4 7.56 4.03 -4.35
CA LEU A 4 6.26 4.20 -3.72
C LEU A 4 6.29 5.38 -2.75
N ASN A 5 5.28 6.23 -2.83
CA ASN A 5 5.03 7.27 -1.82
C ASN A 5 3.60 7.13 -1.30
N CYS A 6 3.43 7.17 0.02
CA CYS A 6 2.13 7.06 0.67
C CYS A 6 2.01 8.11 1.78
N TYR A 7 1.32 9.21 1.50
CA TYR A 7 1.22 10.36 2.42
C TYR A 7 -0.23 10.61 2.79
N TRP A 8 -0.65 10.05 3.92
CA TRP A 8 -2.02 10.08 4.41
C TRP A 8 -2.13 10.88 5.72
N ASN A 9 -3.34 11.29 6.09
CA ASN A 9 -3.62 11.86 7.41
C ASN A 9 -4.30 10.80 8.28
N ARG A 10 -3.78 10.59 9.49
CA ARG A 10 -4.45 9.82 10.56
C ARG A 10 -4.17 10.50 11.89
N ASP A 11 -4.93 11.53 12.21
CA ASP A 11 -4.79 12.23 13.50
C ASP A 11 -5.72 11.64 14.58
N ALA A 12 -5.96 12.40 15.65
CA ALA A 12 -6.85 12.03 16.76
C ALA A 12 -8.30 11.75 16.33
N ARG A 13 -8.73 12.14 15.11
CA ARG A 13 -10.03 11.74 14.54
C ARG A 13 -10.06 10.25 14.20
N TYR A 14 -8.90 9.66 13.90
CA TYR A 14 -8.73 8.25 13.58
C TYR A 14 -8.23 7.44 14.79
N TYR A 15 -7.15 7.91 15.44
CA TYR A 15 -6.60 7.29 16.64
C TYR A 15 -7.30 7.83 17.88
N HIS A 16 -8.34 7.13 18.34
CA HIS A 16 -9.09 7.49 19.53
C HIS A 16 -8.89 6.47 20.67
N PRO A 17 -8.88 6.91 21.94
CA PRO A 17 -8.77 5.99 23.07
C PRO A 17 -9.86 4.92 23.09
N GLY A 18 -9.51 3.73 23.60
CA GLY A 18 -10.44 2.60 23.76
C GLY A 18 -10.75 1.81 22.49
N GLY A 19 -10.13 2.17 21.35
CA GLY A 19 -10.16 1.38 20.11
C GLY A 19 -8.95 0.44 19.99
N TRP A 20 -8.91 -0.33 18.91
CA TRP A 20 -7.76 -1.17 18.56
C TRP A 20 -6.70 -0.40 17.76
N HIS A 21 -7.11 0.62 17.00
CA HIS A 21 -6.20 1.48 16.24
C HIS A 21 -5.22 2.21 17.17
N GLY A 22 -3.96 2.26 16.78
CA GLY A 22 -2.89 2.93 17.50
C GLY A 22 -2.16 2.07 18.53
N THR A 23 -2.65 0.86 18.83
CA THR A 23 -1.97 -0.05 19.77
C THR A 23 -1.09 -1.04 19.03
N ALA A 24 0.16 -1.23 19.47
CA ALA A 24 1.09 -2.13 18.79
C ALA A 24 0.57 -3.58 18.72
N ASP A 25 -0.13 -4.04 19.75
CA ASP A 25 -0.61 -5.43 19.87
C ASP A 25 -1.76 -5.77 18.91
N LEU A 26 -2.60 -4.79 18.54
CA LEU A 26 -3.80 -5.02 17.72
C LEU A 26 -3.73 -4.37 16.33
N ASP A 27 -3.14 -3.17 16.24
CA ASP A 27 -2.94 -2.45 14.98
C ASP A 27 -1.67 -2.94 14.27
N GLY A 28 -0.61 -3.25 15.04
CA GLY A 28 0.66 -3.73 14.52
C GLY A 28 1.58 -2.62 13.99
N GLY A 29 1.01 -1.53 13.48
CA GLY A 29 1.74 -0.35 13.04
C GLY A 29 1.29 0.21 11.71
N THR A 30 1.87 1.36 11.34
CA THR A 30 1.48 2.12 10.15
C THR A 30 1.57 1.30 8.86
N LEU A 31 2.59 0.44 8.71
CA LEU A 31 2.75 -0.41 7.52
C LEU A 31 1.76 -1.57 7.45
N PHE A 32 1.34 -2.14 8.59
CA PHE A 32 0.38 -3.24 8.62
C PHE A 32 -1.04 -2.78 8.27
N THR A 33 -1.45 -1.63 8.82
CA THR A 33 -2.85 -1.19 8.71
C THR A 33 -3.06 -0.20 7.57
N GLN A 34 -2.20 0.80 7.40
CA GLN A 34 -2.47 1.88 6.44
C GLN A 34 -1.88 1.61 5.07
N PHE A 35 -0.69 1.03 5.02
CA PHE A 35 0.08 0.94 3.77
C PHE A 35 0.36 -0.48 3.29
N SER A 36 -0.27 -1.49 3.89
CA SER A 36 -0.09 -2.89 3.51
C SER A 36 -0.49 -3.16 2.06
N HIS A 37 -1.54 -2.52 1.54
CA HIS A 37 -1.92 -2.62 0.13
C HIS A 37 -0.86 -2.09 -0.85
N PHE A 38 -0.03 -1.13 -0.45
CA PHE A 38 1.05 -0.63 -1.29
C PHE A 38 2.27 -1.56 -1.27
N ILE A 39 2.47 -2.28 -0.17
CA ILE A 39 3.47 -3.34 -0.08
C ILE A 39 3.00 -4.59 -0.84
N ASP A 40 1.70 -4.88 -0.80
CA ASP A 40 1.06 -5.93 -1.59
C ASP A 40 1.23 -5.67 -3.09
N ILE A 41 0.91 -4.47 -3.59
CA ILE A 41 1.10 -4.19 -5.03
C ILE A 41 2.58 -4.21 -5.45
N LEU A 42 3.50 -3.82 -4.55
CA LEU A 42 4.95 -3.96 -4.78
C LEU A 42 5.32 -5.45 -4.97
N TYR A 43 4.88 -6.30 -4.04
CA TYR A 43 5.14 -7.73 -4.09
C TYR A 43 4.50 -8.38 -5.32
N TRP A 44 3.25 -8.02 -5.61
CA TRP A 44 2.50 -8.55 -6.75
C TRP A 44 3.17 -8.24 -8.09
N LEU A 45 3.70 -7.02 -8.27
CA LEU A 45 4.33 -6.60 -9.52
C LEU A 45 5.79 -7.03 -9.66
N PHE A 46 6.55 -7.02 -8.57
CA PHE A 46 8.01 -7.15 -8.62
C PHE A 46 8.58 -8.35 -7.86
N GLY A 47 7.74 -9.06 -7.11
CA GLY A 47 8.14 -10.16 -6.26
C GLY A 47 8.78 -9.69 -4.96
N ASP A 48 9.60 -10.57 -4.37
CA ASP A 48 10.18 -10.37 -3.05
C ASP A 48 11.31 -9.32 -3.05
N ILE A 49 11.63 -8.77 -1.88
CA ILE A 49 12.65 -7.74 -1.67
C ILE A 49 13.79 -8.23 -0.75
N THR A 50 14.98 -7.63 -0.90
CA THR A 50 16.18 -7.90 -0.09
C THR A 50 16.92 -6.61 0.27
N ASP A 51 17.98 -6.72 1.08
CA ASP A 51 18.90 -5.61 1.39
C ASP A 51 18.16 -4.35 1.88
N ILE A 52 17.23 -4.57 2.81
CA ILE A 52 16.36 -3.52 3.34
C ILE A 52 17.18 -2.59 4.23
N GLN A 53 16.98 -1.29 4.05
CA GLN A 53 17.44 -0.26 4.98
C GLN A 53 16.25 0.63 5.30
N ALA A 54 15.89 0.75 6.57
CA ALA A 54 14.77 1.56 7.00
C ALA A 54 15.17 2.62 8.02
N ARG A 55 14.42 3.72 8.01
CA ARG A 55 14.42 4.76 9.04
C ARG A 55 12.97 5.07 9.37
N PHE A 56 12.66 5.02 10.65
CA PHE A 56 11.34 5.25 11.21
C PHE A 56 11.41 6.42 12.17
N ALA A 57 10.38 7.25 12.16
CA ALA A 57 10.26 8.39 13.06
C ALA A 57 8.79 8.63 13.38
N ASP A 58 8.56 9.06 14.62
CA ASP A 58 7.28 9.60 15.04
C ASP A 58 7.45 11.11 15.17
N PHE A 59 6.67 11.88 14.40
CA PHE A 59 6.77 13.33 14.39
C PHE A 59 5.60 14.00 15.11
N ASN A 60 4.39 13.41 15.09
CA ASN A 60 3.19 14.02 15.65
C ASN A 60 2.29 13.05 16.43
N HIS A 61 2.58 11.74 16.48
CA HIS A 61 1.70 10.71 17.03
C HIS A 61 2.21 10.07 18.33
N GLU A 62 3.25 10.61 18.97
CA GLU A 62 3.82 10.06 20.22
C GLU A 62 2.80 9.90 21.37
N ARG A 63 1.68 10.64 21.31
CA ARG A 63 0.57 10.58 22.29
C ARG A 63 -0.68 9.89 21.76
N LEU A 64 -0.66 9.43 20.52
CA LEU A 64 -1.78 8.82 19.80
C LEU A 64 -1.55 7.33 19.53
N THR A 65 -0.31 6.92 19.29
CA THR A 65 0.05 5.56 18.86
C THR A 65 1.30 5.03 19.58
N ASP A 66 1.42 3.71 19.65
CA ASP A 66 2.60 3.02 20.21
C ASP A 66 3.76 2.85 19.19
N PHE A 67 3.58 3.33 17.96
CA PHE A 67 4.46 3.09 16.81
C PHE A 67 4.69 4.38 15.99
N GLU A 68 5.55 4.29 14.97
CA GLU A 68 5.94 5.45 14.15
C GLU A 68 4.82 5.95 13.24
N ASP A 69 4.81 7.26 12.99
CA ASP A 69 3.90 7.86 12.00
C ASP A 69 4.50 7.93 10.58
N SER A 70 5.84 7.82 10.46
CA SER A 70 6.56 8.07 9.22
C SER A 70 7.76 7.15 9.03
N GLY A 71 8.07 6.84 7.78
CA GLY A 71 9.24 6.03 7.46
C GLY A 71 9.74 6.17 6.03
N ILE A 72 11.04 5.89 5.88
CA ILE A 72 11.74 5.80 4.60
C ILE A 72 12.43 4.45 4.55
N VAL A 73 12.09 3.65 3.54
CA VAL A 73 12.62 2.29 3.33
C VAL A 73 13.22 2.22 1.94
N SER A 74 14.46 1.74 1.83
CA SER A 74 15.10 1.39 0.55
C SER A 74 15.45 -0.09 0.51
N PHE A 75 15.35 -0.71 -0.66
CA PHE A 75 15.53 -2.16 -0.82
C PHE A 75 15.99 -2.53 -2.24
N ARG A 76 16.44 -3.77 -2.40
CA ARG A 76 16.69 -4.44 -3.68
C ARG A 76 15.52 -5.33 -4.05
N LEU A 77 15.20 -5.40 -5.34
CA LEU A 77 14.26 -6.37 -5.88
C LEU A 77 15.01 -7.69 -6.14
N THR A 78 14.43 -8.82 -5.75
CA THR A 78 15.03 -10.15 -5.98
C THR A 78 15.27 -10.45 -7.46
N ASN A 79 14.40 -9.94 -8.33
CA ASN A 79 14.51 -10.09 -9.78
C ASN A 79 15.32 -8.96 -10.46
N GLY A 80 16.09 -8.21 -9.68
CA GLY A 80 16.93 -7.11 -10.16
C GLY A 80 16.24 -5.75 -10.12
N GLY A 81 17.03 -4.73 -9.79
CA GLY A 81 16.56 -3.36 -9.61
C GLY A 81 16.60 -2.90 -8.15
N LEU A 82 16.25 -1.64 -7.97
CA LEU A 82 16.21 -0.95 -6.68
C LEU A 82 14.84 -0.33 -6.50
N GLY A 83 14.40 -0.25 -5.24
CA GLY A 83 13.22 0.50 -4.91
C GLY A 83 13.26 1.20 -3.56
N SER A 84 12.27 2.08 -3.39
CA SER A 84 12.06 2.80 -2.15
C SER A 84 10.58 2.96 -1.85
N LEU A 85 10.23 2.90 -0.57
CA LEU A 85 8.92 3.23 -0.02
C LEU A 85 9.11 4.39 0.96
N ASN A 86 8.43 5.50 0.71
CA ASN A 86 8.30 6.62 1.64
C ASN A 86 6.85 6.66 2.13
N TYR A 87 6.65 6.78 3.43
CA TYR A 87 5.30 6.90 3.98
C TYR A 87 5.20 7.85 5.15
N SER A 88 4.01 8.42 5.33
CA SER A 88 3.64 9.16 6.52
C SER A 88 2.13 9.16 6.72
N THR A 89 1.68 8.97 7.96
CA THR A 89 0.31 9.25 8.41
C THR A 89 0.17 10.63 9.05
N SER A 90 1.27 11.37 9.11
CA SER A 90 1.43 12.67 9.77
C SER A 90 1.06 13.86 8.87
N VAL A 91 0.46 13.61 7.70
CA VAL A 91 0.06 14.68 6.79
C VAL A 91 -1.04 15.51 7.43
N TRP A 92 -0.94 16.84 7.33
CA TRP A 92 -1.92 17.75 7.92
C TRP A 92 -3.30 17.64 7.27
N ASP A 93 -4.34 17.48 8.11
CA ASP A 93 -5.79 17.57 7.83
C ASP A 93 -6.39 16.57 6.83
N LYS A 94 -5.69 16.15 5.78
CA LYS A 94 -6.21 15.23 4.75
C LYS A 94 -5.11 14.43 4.05
N ASN A 95 -5.49 13.35 3.38
CA ASN A 95 -4.56 12.57 2.56
C ASN A 95 -3.98 13.43 1.42
N GLN A 96 -2.69 13.28 1.15
CA GLN A 96 -2.00 13.99 0.08
C GLN A 96 -1.89 13.13 -1.18
N GLU A 97 -1.18 12.01 -1.10
CA GLU A 97 -0.94 11.15 -2.27
C GLU A 97 -0.75 9.67 -1.91
N SER A 98 -0.97 8.86 -2.94
CA SER A 98 -0.55 7.48 -3.05
C SER A 98 -0.04 7.28 -4.46
N SER A 99 1.26 7.05 -4.64
CA SER A 99 1.85 6.95 -5.97
C SER A 99 2.84 5.81 -6.11
N LEU A 100 2.90 5.25 -7.32
CA LEU A 100 3.83 4.23 -7.77
C LEU A 100 4.49 4.72 -9.06
N THR A 101 5.81 4.84 -9.03
CA THR A 101 6.63 5.16 -10.21
C THR A 101 7.49 3.95 -10.57
N ILE A 102 7.48 3.59 -11.85
CA ILE A 102 8.24 2.48 -12.42
C ILE A 102 9.10 3.02 -13.55
N ILE A 103 10.40 2.78 -13.49
CA ILE A 103 11.36 3.10 -14.56
C ILE A 103 12.09 1.82 -14.96
N ALA A 104 11.99 1.47 -16.23
CA ALA A 104 12.59 0.29 -16.84
C ALA A 104 13.28 0.65 -18.17
N GLU A 105 13.98 -0.32 -18.77
CA GLU A 105 14.77 -0.13 -20.00
C GLU A 105 13.96 0.38 -21.21
N ASN A 106 12.67 0.00 -21.30
CA ASN A 106 11.81 0.30 -22.45
C ASN A 106 10.65 1.25 -22.10
N GLY A 107 10.69 1.91 -20.95
CA GLY A 107 9.63 2.85 -20.60
C GLY A 107 9.56 3.23 -19.13
N SER A 108 8.62 4.13 -18.85
CA SER A 108 8.29 4.57 -17.50
C SER A 108 6.80 4.83 -17.34
N VAL A 109 6.30 4.53 -16.16
CA VAL A 109 4.90 4.72 -15.75
C VAL A 109 4.88 5.36 -14.37
N LYS A 110 3.97 6.33 -14.18
CA LYS A 110 3.62 6.87 -12.87
C LYS A 110 2.11 6.79 -12.71
N ILE A 111 1.69 6.07 -11.67
CA ILE A 111 0.32 6.09 -11.17
C ILE A 111 0.34 6.94 -9.90
N GLY A 112 -0.54 7.91 -9.79
CA GLY A 112 -0.63 8.84 -8.67
C GLY A 112 -2.08 9.17 -8.36
N GLY A 113 -2.31 10.39 -7.86
CA GLY A 113 -3.57 10.76 -7.21
C GLY A 113 -3.59 10.44 -5.71
N GLN A 114 -4.71 10.76 -5.05
CA GLN A 114 -4.84 10.59 -3.60
C GLN A 114 -4.89 9.11 -3.20
N TYR A 115 -5.35 8.24 -4.12
CA TYR A 115 -5.56 6.81 -3.87
C TYR A 115 -4.98 5.94 -5.00
N MET A 116 -3.94 6.41 -5.69
CA MET A 116 -3.36 5.73 -6.86
C MET A 116 -4.39 5.50 -7.98
N ASP A 117 -5.27 6.48 -8.19
CA ASP A 117 -6.45 6.46 -9.06
C ASP A 117 -6.22 7.06 -10.45
N LYS A 118 -5.03 7.62 -10.70
CA LYS A 118 -4.73 8.33 -11.95
C LYS A 118 -3.40 7.90 -12.54
N VAL A 119 -3.37 7.57 -13.83
CA VAL A 119 -2.11 7.50 -14.58
C VAL A 119 -1.62 8.92 -14.86
N GLU A 120 -0.56 9.34 -14.18
CA GLU A 120 0.03 10.67 -14.33
C GLU A 120 1.07 10.72 -15.45
N TYR A 121 1.72 9.59 -15.73
CA TYR A 121 2.71 9.48 -16.78
C TYR A 121 2.72 8.05 -17.33
N CYS A 122 2.76 7.91 -18.66
CA CYS A 122 2.96 6.64 -19.32
C CYS A 122 3.68 6.87 -20.65
N HIS A 123 4.92 6.42 -20.74
CA HIS A 123 5.69 6.43 -21.98
C HIS A 123 6.47 5.13 -22.06
N ILE A 124 5.99 4.22 -22.91
CA ILE A 124 6.54 2.89 -23.08
C ILE A 124 6.76 2.68 -24.58
N LYS A 125 7.90 2.07 -24.92
CA LYS A 125 8.27 1.75 -26.30
C LYS A 125 7.19 0.86 -26.93
N ASP A 126 6.76 1.23 -28.13
CA ASP A 126 5.77 0.51 -28.93
C ASP A 126 4.40 0.30 -28.21
N TYR A 127 4.07 1.18 -27.27
CA TYR A 127 2.82 1.12 -26.52
C TYR A 127 2.12 2.49 -26.48
N THR A 128 0.85 2.49 -26.88
CA THR A 128 -0.03 3.65 -26.74
C THR A 128 -0.99 3.40 -25.59
N MET A 129 -0.97 4.27 -24.58
CA MET A 129 -1.89 4.17 -23.46
C MET A 129 -3.34 4.33 -23.95
N PRO A 130 -4.25 3.40 -23.60
CA PRO A 130 -5.66 3.54 -23.95
C PRO A 130 -6.33 4.61 -23.09
N ASP A 131 -7.48 5.09 -23.54
CA ASP A 131 -8.38 5.86 -22.69
C ASP A 131 -8.95 4.95 -21.59
N LEU A 132 -8.61 5.25 -20.35
CA LEU A 132 -9.08 4.49 -19.19
C LEU A 132 -10.41 5.07 -18.69
N PRO A 133 -11.38 4.22 -18.30
CA PRO A 133 -12.58 4.70 -17.65
C PRO A 133 -12.24 5.34 -16.29
N PRO A 134 -13.08 6.26 -15.78
CA PRO A 134 -12.89 6.82 -14.45
C PRO A 134 -12.93 5.72 -13.40
N THR A 135 -12.14 5.88 -12.34
CA THR A 135 -12.15 4.97 -11.19
C THR A 135 -13.46 5.10 -10.40
N ASN A 136 -13.83 4.03 -9.71
CA ASN A 136 -14.89 4.11 -8.70
C ASN A 136 -14.53 5.14 -7.62
N PRO A 137 -15.52 5.83 -7.03
CA PRO A 137 -15.26 6.74 -5.93
C PRO A 137 -14.62 5.99 -4.74
N GLY A 138 -13.76 6.69 -4.01
CA GLY A 138 -13.19 6.19 -2.76
C GLY A 138 -14.26 5.97 -1.69
N ASN A 139 -13.98 5.09 -0.73
CA ASN A 139 -14.84 4.89 0.43
C ASN A 139 -14.90 6.16 1.29
N ASP A 140 -16.11 6.51 1.75
CA ASP A 140 -16.32 7.61 2.68
C ASP A 140 -16.67 7.05 4.07
N TYR A 141 -15.76 7.24 5.03
CA TYR A 141 -15.94 6.84 6.43
C TYR A 141 -16.30 8.02 7.33
N GLY A 142 -16.75 9.15 6.74
CA GLY A 142 -17.06 10.39 7.42
C GLY A 142 -15.82 11.23 7.68
N ALA A 143 -15.07 10.93 8.74
CA ALA A 143 -13.92 11.74 9.14
C ALA A 143 -12.68 11.55 8.24
N TYR A 144 -12.63 10.46 7.49
CA TYR A 144 -11.58 10.19 6.51
C TYR A 144 -12.13 9.41 5.30
N LYS A 145 -11.37 9.42 4.20
CA LYS A 145 -11.69 8.70 2.97
C LYS A 145 -10.64 7.64 2.65
N GLY A 146 -11.09 6.49 2.14
CA GLY A 146 -10.26 5.37 1.71
C GLY A 146 -10.29 5.14 0.19
N SER A 147 -9.54 4.15 -0.29
CA SER A 147 -9.46 3.79 -1.72
C SER A 147 -10.74 3.14 -2.25
N ALA A 148 -10.76 2.85 -3.55
CA ALA A 148 -11.93 2.41 -4.32
C ALA A 148 -12.58 1.10 -3.85
N GLN A 149 -13.89 0.98 -4.09
CA GLN A 149 -14.74 -0.14 -3.64
C GLN A 149 -14.65 -1.41 -4.50
N ASN A 150 -13.63 -2.24 -4.27
CA ASN A 150 -13.45 -3.50 -5.02
C ASN A 150 -13.71 -4.79 -4.22
N HIS A 151 -14.08 -4.70 -2.93
CA HIS A 151 -14.33 -5.86 -2.07
C HIS A 151 -15.35 -6.86 -2.63
N HIS A 152 -16.36 -6.37 -3.36
CA HIS A 152 -17.40 -7.20 -3.94
C HIS A 152 -16.86 -8.20 -4.98
N TYR A 153 -15.74 -7.89 -5.67
CA TYR A 153 -15.08 -8.83 -6.57
C TYR A 153 -14.42 -9.99 -5.82
N VAL A 154 -13.74 -9.68 -4.70
CA VAL A 154 -13.10 -10.71 -3.84
C VAL A 154 -14.16 -11.61 -3.22
N ILE A 155 -15.23 -11.04 -2.67
CA ILE A 155 -16.34 -11.80 -2.08
C ILE A 155 -17.02 -12.66 -3.16
N ARG A 156 -17.21 -12.12 -4.38
CA ARG A 156 -17.77 -12.88 -5.49
C ARG A 156 -16.89 -14.08 -5.86
N ASN A 157 -15.57 -13.90 -5.93
CA ASN A 157 -14.66 -15.01 -6.20
C ASN A 157 -14.76 -16.11 -5.14
N VAL A 158 -14.80 -15.73 -3.85
CA VAL A 158 -15.00 -16.70 -2.75
C VAL A 158 -16.30 -17.48 -2.93
N ILE A 159 -17.42 -16.79 -3.20
CA ILE A 159 -18.71 -17.43 -3.43
C ILE A 159 -18.66 -18.38 -4.62
N ASN A 160 -18.08 -17.94 -5.74
CA ASN A 160 -18.02 -18.72 -6.98
C ASN A 160 -17.16 -19.98 -6.79
N VAL A 161 -15.98 -19.86 -6.20
CA VAL A 161 -15.07 -21.01 -5.96
C VAL A 161 -15.70 -22.04 -5.02
N LEU A 162 -16.44 -21.59 -3.99
CA LEU A 162 -17.11 -22.49 -3.05
C LEU A 162 -18.42 -23.08 -3.61
N SER A 163 -18.96 -22.50 -4.67
CA SER A 163 -20.18 -23.01 -5.32
C SER A 163 -19.82 -24.09 -6.33
N GLU A 164 -20.45 -25.27 -6.23
CA GLU A 164 -20.19 -26.46 -7.07
C GLU A 164 -20.37 -26.25 -8.60
N ASN A 165 -20.85 -25.08 -9.02
CA ASN A 165 -21.21 -24.76 -10.40
C ASN A 165 -20.29 -23.75 -11.08
N SER A 166 -19.18 -23.32 -10.46
CA SER A 166 -18.25 -22.39 -11.10
C SER A 166 -16.92 -23.04 -11.46
N SER A 167 -16.37 -22.66 -12.61
CA SER A 167 -15.00 -22.97 -13.04
C SER A 167 -13.98 -21.95 -12.54
N ASP A 168 -14.39 -21.05 -11.64
CA ASP A 168 -13.52 -19.99 -11.15
C ASP A 168 -12.42 -20.60 -10.26
N THR A 169 -11.24 -19.98 -10.32
CA THR A 169 -10.10 -20.34 -9.48
C THR A 169 -9.93 -19.32 -8.37
N ILE A 170 -9.27 -19.74 -7.28
CA ILE A 170 -8.93 -18.86 -6.16
C ILE A 170 -8.03 -17.73 -6.69
N THR A 171 -8.47 -16.48 -6.56
CA THR A 171 -7.70 -15.32 -7.10
C THR A 171 -6.57 -14.87 -6.20
N THR A 172 -6.62 -15.15 -4.90
CA THR A 172 -5.51 -14.91 -3.96
C THR A 172 -5.49 -15.96 -2.87
N ASN A 173 -4.30 -16.37 -2.43
CA ASN A 173 -4.14 -17.44 -1.44
C ASN A 173 -3.38 -16.98 -0.19
N VAL A 174 -3.41 -17.80 0.85
CA VAL A 174 -2.78 -17.49 2.14
C VAL A 174 -1.27 -17.24 2.05
N LEU A 175 -0.57 -17.89 1.11
CA LEU A 175 0.88 -17.74 0.97
C LEU A 175 1.25 -16.35 0.45
N GLU A 176 0.42 -15.77 -0.44
CA GLU A 176 0.59 -14.39 -0.90
C GLU A 176 0.39 -13.41 0.25
N GLY A 177 -0.68 -13.57 1.05
CA GLY A 177 -0.92 -12.75 2.22
C GLY A 177 0.21 -12.87 3.27
N MET A 178 0.71 -14.08 3.51
CA MET A 178 1.84 -14.31 4.41
C MET A 178 3.11 -13.61 3.91
N LYS A 179 3.33 -13.51 2.60
CA LYS A 179 4.48 -12.80 2.03
C LYS A 179 4.44 -11.31 2.28
N VAL A 180 3.27 -10.68 2.18
CA VAL A 180 3.11 -9.26 2.51
C VAL A 180 3.43 -9.01 3.98
N VAL A 181 2.90 -9.85 4.88
CA VAL A 181 3.17 -9.78 6.33
C VAL A 181 4.66 -9.98 6.63
N ASP A 182 5.30 -10.96 6.00
CA ASP A 182 6.75 -11.21 6.14
C ASP A 182 7.59 -10.02 5.67
N ILE A 183 7.26 -9.40 4.54
CA ILE A 183 7.95 -8.22 4.03
C ILE A 183 7.85 -7.06 5.02
N ILE A 184 6.66 -6.78 5.55
CA ILE A 184 6.46 -5.73 6.57
C ILE A 184 7.27 -6.05 7.83
N GLY A 185 7.23 -7.30 8.29
CA GLY A 185 8.01 -7.74 9.45
C GLY A 185 9.51 -7.53 9.26
N ARG A 186 10.05 -7.82 8.07
CA ARG A 186 11.45 -7.56 7.74
C ARG A 186 11.78 -6.07 7.64
N MET A 187 10.86 -5.22 7.18
CA MET A 187 11.04 -3.77 7.23
C MET A 187 11.16 -3.28 8.69
N TYR A 188 10.28 -3.76 9.57
CA TYR A 188 10.33 -3.38 10.98
C TYR A 188 11.51 -3.96 11.75
N ALA A 189 12.06 -5.10 11.32
CA ALA A 189 13.28 -5.65 11.89
C ALA A 189 14.51 -4.75 11.72
N GLU A 190 14.47 -3.80 10.77
CA GLU A 190 15.53 -2.79 10.57
C GLU A 190 15.43 -1.58 11.50
N LYS A 191 14.40 -1.53 12.37
CA LYS A 191 14.26 -0.50 13.40
C LYS A 191 15.39 -0.66 14.43
N LYS A 192 16.26 0.34 14.53
CA LYS A 192 17.34 0.40 15.52
C LYS A 192 16.90 1.04 16.82
#